data_AF-A0A524DSK0-F1
#
_entry.id   AF-A0A524DSK0-F1
#
_cell.length_a   1.000
_cell.length_b   1.000
_cell.length_c   1.000
_cell.angle_alpha   90.00
_cell.angle_beta   90.00
_cell.angle_gamma   90.00
#
_symmetry.space_group_name_H-M   'P 1'
#
loop_
_entity.id
_entity.type
_entity.pdbx_description
1 polymer ?
#
loop_
_entity_poly.entity_id
_entity_poly.type
_entity_poly.pdbx_seq_one_letter_code
_entity_poly.pdbx_strand_id
1 'polypeptide(L)'
;MTSSWEFPKREMENIIEPMSESTEERFDLVQKIARKAGAYAIVEEDRVVPGKVQALFSGKQDSASRRILLASLGRTRAIWATPDQPTEYTLNLIICRLRESSTEDWISIEEMRQWIRSELFIEKQPLKWIQVDEERVELALETPILLGLVEAAHGKKDIAAIRLTEVGRSVLKGEPLELEQGRETFIVQPNFELTVFTSEMDYARLYRLMLFTEQVKTDVVSTFKISESSIFQAIELGMREKDIVGFLEGESTKPVPNNVIRSIQDWTSQSTFATVDEVWLFETEDEDELEHLLLLDEFKKYVVRRVGPMAAVIKGNIEEFTEDLKEHKCHVKQAEKKPEESKQGPPEAGLAEQILLYGEEIEDVPKECEGCPALNSCNRVIRRKAEAHKE
;
A
#
# COMPACT_ATOMS: atom_id res chain seq x y z
N MET A 1 28.30 -11.96 -24.51
CA MET A 1 27.09 -12.77 -24.44
C MET A 1 26.31 -12.27 -23.25
N THR A 2 25.42 -11.33 -23.52
CA THR A 2 24.55 -10.66 -22.54
C THR A 2 23.58 -11.69 -21.99
N SER A 3 23.77 -12.09 -20.74
CA SER A 3 22.76 -12.83 -19.99
C SER A 3 21.63 -11.86 -19.67
N SER A 4 20.66 -11.80 -20.57
CA SER A 4 19.31 -11.34 -20.30
C SER A 4 18.78 -12.14 -19.12
N TRP A 5 18.87 -11.57 -17.92
CA TRP A 5 18.07 -12.00 -16.79
C TRP A 5 16.65 -11.52 -17.08
N GLU A 6 15.94 -12.32 -17.85
CA GLU A 6 14.49 -12.21 -17.99
C GLU A 6 13.90 -12.47 -16.60
N PHE A 7 13.15 -11.50 -16.08
CA PHE A 7 12.18 -11.73 -15.00
C PHE A 7 11.44 -13.05 -15.29
N PRO A 8 11.18 -13.94 -14.31
CA PRO A 8 10.57 -15.23 -14.58
C PRO A 8 9.20 -15.00 -15.22
N LYS A 9 9.12 -15.12 -16.56
CA LYS A 9 7.89 -14.93 -17.34
C LYS A 9 6.70 -15.67 -16.74
N ARG A 10 6.94 -16.81 -16.09
CA ARG A 10 5.94 -17.63 -15.40
C ARG A 10 5.25 -16.95 -14.21
N GLU A 11 5.96 -16.14 -13.42
CA GLU A 11 5.33 -15.43 -12.29
C GLU A 11 4.51 -14.24 -12.76
N MET A 12 5.01 -13.53 -13.78
CA MET A 12 4.24 -12.51 -14.48
C MET A 12 3.01 -13.09 -15.19
N GLU A 13 3.15 -14.21 -15.91
CA GLU A 13 2.06 -14.89 -16.61
C GLU A 13 0.97 -15.34 -15.62
N ASN A 14 1.35 -15.86 -14.45
CA ASN A 14 0.41 -16.22 -13.37
C ASN A 14 -0.26 -15.00 -12.70
N ILE A 15 0.32 -13.79 -12.79
CA ILE A 15 -0.27 -12.52 -12.31
C ILE A 15 -1.13 -11.86 -13.41
N ILE A 16 -0.83 -12.11 -14.69
CA ILE A 16 -1.53 -11.56 -15.87
C ILE A 16 -2.79 -12.39 -16.19
N GLU A 17 -2.72 -13.71 -16.07
CA GLU A 17 -3.81 -14.65 -16.36
C GLU A 17 -5.10 -14.46 -15.50
N PRO A 18 -5.03 -14.04 -14.22
CA PRO A 18 -6.21 -13.77 -13.38
C PRO A 18 -6.92 -12.45 -13.66
N MET A 19 -6.30 -11.52 -14.40
CA MET A 19 -6.86 -10.22 -14.74
C MET A 19 -7.48 -10.26 -16.13
N SER A 20 -8.57 -11.02 -16.26
CA SER A 20 -9.33 -11.25 -17.50
C SER A 20 -9.45 -9.97 -18.35
N GLU A 21 -8.66 -9.99 -19.43
CA GLU A 21 -8.38 -8.96 -20.45
C GLU A 21 -7.79 -7.64 -19.94
N SER A 22 -6.55 -7.69 -19.45
CA SER A 22 -5.68 -6.52 -19.38
C SER A 22 -5.18 -6.13 -20.77
N THR A 23 -5.53 -4.94 -21.25
CA THR A 23 -4.58 -4.22 -22.10
C THR A 23 -3.30 -4.01 -21.29
N GLU A 24 -2.13 -4.25 -21.89
CA GLU A 24 -0.80 -4.04 -21.24
C GLU A 24 -0.73 -2.67 -20.53
N GLU A 25 -1.44 -1.68 -21.06
CA GLU A 25 -1.64 -0.33 -20.54
C GLU A 25 -2.17 -0.29 -19.09
N ARG A 26 -3.17 -1.11 -18.73
CA ARG A 26 -3.76 -1.11 -17.38
C ARG A 26 -2.78 -1.68 -16.35
N PHE A 27 -2.04 -2.73 -16.72
CA PHE A 27 -1.03 -3.33 -15.84
C PHE A 27 0.08 -2.32 -15.57
N ASP A 28 0.60 -1.67 -16.61
CA ASP A 28 1.63 -0.64 -16.50
C ASP A 28 1.18 0.53 -15.62
N LEU A 29 -0.07 0.97 -15.76
CA LEU A 29 -0.65 2.01 -14.92
C LEU A 29 -0.67 1.59 -13.44
N VAL A 30 -1.15 0.39 -13.13
CA VAL A 30 -1.19 -0.13 -11.75
C VAL A 30 0.22 -0.24 -11.17
N GLN A 31 1.19 -0.74 -11.94
CA GLN A 31 2.59 -0.81 -11.51
C GLN A 31 3.18 0.58 -11.23
N LYS A 32 2.94 1.55 -12.12
CA LYS A 32 3.36 2.95 -11.93
C LYS A 32 2.77 3.54 -10.64
N ILE A 33 1.49 3.31 -10.37
CA ILE A 33 0.80 3.79 -9.17
C ILE A 33 1.36 3.09 -7.92
N ALA A 34 1.47 1.77 -7.94
CA ALA A 34 1.99 0.98 -6.83
C ALA A 34 3.41 1.40 -6.43
N ARG A 35 4.29 1.62 -7.41
CA ARG A 35 5.63 2.17 -7.17
C ARG A 35 5.59 3.58 -6.59
N LYS A 36 4.74 4.47 -7.12
CA LYS A 36 4.56 5.83 -6.57
C LYS A 36 4.00 5.83 -5.14
N ALA A 37 3.10 4.89 -4.84
CA ALA A 37 2.52 4.69 -3.52
C ALA A 37 3.48 4.02 -2.52
N GLY A 38 4.66 3.57 -2.97
CA GLY A 38 5.61 2.87 -2.11
C GLY A 38 5.18 1.45 -1.76
N ALA A 39 4.35 0.81 -2.58
CA ALA A 39 3.97 -0.58 -2.41
C ALA A 39 5.18 -1.52 -2.64
N TYR A 40 6.11 -1.12 -3.51
CA TYR A 40 7.40 -1.80 -3.71
C TYR A 40 8.46 -0.79 -4.17
N ALA A 41 9.73 -1.17 -4.01
CA ALA A 41 10.88 -0.42 -4.50
C ALA A 41 11.74 -1.32 -5.40
N ILE A 42 12.41 -0.71 -6.38
CA ILE A 42 13.44 -1.37 -7.18
C ILE A 42 14.78 -0.92 -6.63
N VAL A 43 15.56 -1.87 -6.11
CA VAL A 43 16.90 -1.64 -5.53
C VAL A 43 17.96 -1.92 -6.61
N GLU A 44 19.20 -1.52 -6.36
CA GLU A 44 20.34 -1.87 -7.23
C GLU A 44 20.32 -3.37 -7.59
N GLU A 45 20.66 -3.69 -8.84
CA GLU A 45 20.50 -5.01 -9.49
C GLU A 45 19.07 -5.39 -9.94
N ASP A 46 18.17 -4.42 -10.17
CA ASP A 46 16.79 -4.64 -10.65
C ASP A 46 15.94 -5.56 -9.74
N ARG A 47 16.31 -5.66 -8.46
CA ARG A 47 15.57 -6.46 -7.47
C ARG A 47 14.39 -5.67 -6.93
N VAL A 48 13.21 -6.29 -6.97
CA VAL A 48 11.99 -5.74 -6.38
C VAL A 48 11.93 -6.13 -4.90
N VAL A 49 11.81 -5.13 -4.03
CA VAL A 49 11.63 -5.32 -2.58
C VAL A 49 10.24 -4.81 -2.19
N PRO A 50 9.45 -5.59 -1.44
CA PRO A 50 8.15 -5.14 -0.95
C PRO A 50 8.30 -3.91 -0.03
N GLY A 51 7.44 -2.93 -0.24
CA GLY A 51 7.32 -1.75 0.62
C GLY A 51 6.32 -1.96 1.75
N LYS A 52 5.79 -0.87 2.32
CA LYS A 52 4.82 -0.92 3.42
C LYS A 52 3.38 -1.07 2.91
N VAL A 53 3.11 -2.12 2.14
CA VAL A 53 1.79 -2.37 1.51
C VAL A 53 0.66 -2.39 2.54
N GLN A 54 0.91 -2.99 3.70
CA GLN A 54 -0.08 -3.05 4.78
C GLN A 54 -0.45 -1.66 5.33
N ALA A 55 0.50 -0.71 5.37
CA ALA A 55 0.23 0.67 5.75
C ALA A 55 -0.60 1.39 4.69
N LEU A 56 -0.34 1.12 3.40
CA LEU A 56 -1.07 1.73 2.28
C LEU A 56 -2.56 1.41 2.32
N PHE A 57 -2.92 0.15 2.63
CA PHE A 57 -4.30 -0.32 2.70
C PHE A 57 -4.91 -0.27 4.11
N SER A 58 -4.25 0.35 5.11
CA SER A 58 -4.74 0.36 6.49
C SER A 58 -5.95 1.28 6.74
N GLY A 59 -6.96 0.81 7.46
CA GLY A 59 -8.14 1.62 7.78
C GLY A 59 -9.24 1.54 6.72
N LYS A 60 -10.08 2.58 6.66
CA LYS A 60 -11.26 2.62 5.80
C LYS A 60 -10.89 2.86 4.32
N GLN A 61 -11.81 2.49 3.42
CA GLN A 61 -11.62 2.59 1.97
C GLN A 61 -11.27 4.02 1.51
N ASP A 62 -11.98 5.03 2.03
CA ASP A 62 -11.72 6.45 1.77
C ASP A 62 -10.28 6.85 2.12
N SER A 63 -9.76 6.35 3.26
CA SER A 63 -8.41 6.62 3.72
C SER A 63 -7.35 6.00 2.82
N ALA A 64 -7.57 4.76 2.37
CA ALA A 64 -6.68 4.08 1.43
C ALA A 64 -6.68 4.76 0.05
N SER A 65 -7.86 5.03 -0.51
CA SER A 65 -8.01 5.75 -1.77
C SER A 65 -7.38 7.14 -1.72
N ARG A 66 -7.56 7.87 -0.61
CA ARG A 66 -6.91 9.17 -0.39
C ARG A 66 -5.40 9.07 -0.39
N ARG A 67 -4.80 8.07 0.27
CA ARG A 67 -3.34 7.87 0.28
C ARG A 67 -2.80 7.54 -1.11
N ILE A 68 -3.48 6.67 -1.87
CA ILE A 68 -3.06 6.31 -3.22
C ILE A 68 -3.20 7.52 -4.16
N LEU A 69 -4.30 8.27 -4.08
CA LEU A 69 -4.50 9.50 -4.85
C LEU A 69 -3.41 10.53 -4.57
N LEU A 70 -3.08 10.74 -3.28
CA LEU A 70 -1.99 11.63 -2.85
C LEU A 70 -0.63 11.20 -3.39
N ALA A 71 -0.34 9.90 -3.38
CA ALA A 71 0.89 9.37 -3.94
C ALA A 71 0.99 9.56 -5.46
N SER A 72 -0.13 9.58 -6.17
CA SER A 72 -0.19 9.90 -7.61
C SER A 72 0.01 11.39 -7.88
N LEU A 73 -0.42 12.27 -6.97
CA LEU A 73 -0.28 13.73 -7.05
C LEU A 73 1.14 14.20 -6.74
N GLY A 74 1.81 13.61 -5.76
CA GLY A 74 3.19 13.99 -5.44
C GLY A 74 4.17 13.33 -6.39
N ARG A 75 4.84 14.10 -7.27
CA ARG A 75 6.23 13.86 -7.77
C ARG A 75 6.63 14.69 -9.00
N THR A 76 5.73 15.37 -9.71
CA THR A 76 6.11 16.03 -10.97
C THR A 76 6.36 17.53 -10.79
N ARG A 77 7.48 17.90 -10.14
CA ARG A 77 8.04 19.28 -10.18
C ARG A 77 8.55 19.68 -11.58
N ALA A 78 8.41 18.82 -12.58
CA ALA A 78 8.83 19.10 -13.93
C ALA A 78 7.96 20.21 -14.53
N ILE A 79 8.61 21.30 -14.92
CA ILE A 79 8.00 22.43 -15.64
C ILE A 79 7.49 21.99 -17.03
N TRP A 80 7.92 20.83 -17.51
CA TRP A 80 7.62 20.27 -18.81
C TRP A 80 6.83 18.96 -18.65
N ALA A 81 5.62 18.93 -19.20
CA ALA A 81 4.85 17.69 -19.35
C ALA A 81 5.60 16.77 -20.33
N THR A 82 5.94 15.56 -19.92
CA THR A 82 6.27 14.51 -20.88
C THR A 82 4.97 14.00 -21.54
N PRO A 83 5.00 13.47 -22.77
CA PRO A 83 3.78 13.02 -23.47
C PRO A 83 2.94 12.00 -22.68
N ASP A 84 3.59 11.23 -21.81
CA ASP A 84 3.04 10.13 -21.02
C ASP A 84 2.60 10.52 -19.61
N GLN A 85 2.72 11.80 -19.21
CA GLN A 85 2.33 12.27 -17.88
C GLN A 85 1.45 13.51 -17.98
N PRO A 86 0.19 13.44 -17.50
CA PRO A 86 -0.61 14.63 -17.37
C PRO A 86 0.09 15.53 -16.35
N THR A 87 0.08 16.85 -16.58
CA THR A 87 0.68 17.75 -15.60
C THR A 87 -0.02 17.56 -14.26
N GLU A 88 0.74 17.53 -13.16
CA GLU A 88 0.22 17.49 -11.79
C GLU A 88 -0.97 18.46 -11.62
N TYR A 89 -0.83 19.61 -12.25
CA TYR A 89 -1.81 20.67 -12.28
C TYR A 89 -3.15 20.30 -12.95
N THR A 90 -3.14 19.48 -14.01
CA THR A 90 -4.38 18.98 -14.65
C THR A 90 -5.20 18.15 -13.67
N LEU A 91 -4.59 17.17 -13.01
CA LEU A 91 -5.27 16.33 -12.02
C LEU A 91 -5.73 17.14 -10.80
N ASN A 92 -4.90 18.07 -10.32
CA ASN A 92 -5.25 18.97 -9.23
C ASN A 92 -6.49 19.84 -9.55
N LEU A 93 -6.58 20.37 -10.77
CA LEU A 93 -7.74 21.11 -11.23
C LEU A 93 -8.97 20.24 -11.45
N ILE A 94 -8.81 19.02 -11.97
CA ILE A 94 -9.89 18.03 -12.06
C ILE A 94 -10.47 17.78 -10.68
N ILE A 95 -9.63 17.55 -9.67
CA ILE A 95 -10.07 17.38 -8.28
C ILE A 95 -10.86 18.61 -7.81
N CYS A 96 -10.42 19.83 -8.14
CA CYS A 96 -11.18 21.03 -7.77
C CYS A 96 -12.56 21.08 -8.44
N ARG A 97 -12.63 20.80 -9.75
CA ARG A 97 -13.90 20.77 -10.48
C ARG A 97 -14.86 19.71 -9.94
N LEU A 98 -14.34 18.54 -9.56
CA LEU A 98 -15.09 17.44 -8.97
C LEU A 98 -15.58 17.73 -7.56
N ARG A 99 -14.85 18.52 -6.76
CA ARG A 99 -15.32 18.96 -5.44
C ARG A 99 -16.54 19.87 -5.53
N GLU A 100 -16.65 20.63 -6.63
CA GLU A 100 -17.79 21.50 -6.93
C GLU A 100 -18.99 20.76 -7.52
N SER A 101 -18.85 19.50 -7.98
CA SER A 101 -19.94 18.74 -8.58
C SER A 101 -20.73 17.91 -7.56
N SER A 102 -21.98 17.59 -7.91
CA SER A 102 -22.77 16.59 -7.20
C SER A 102 -22.51 15.18 -7.77
N THR A 103 -23.12 14.15 -7.15
CA THR A 103 -23.06 12.75 -7.62
C THR A 103 -24.05 12.47 -8.75
N GLU A 104 -24.94 13.41 -9.08
CA GLU A 104 -25.89 13.28 -10.19
C GLU A 104 -25.38 13.96 -11.48
N ASP A 105 -24.37 14.83 -11.36
CA ASP A 105 -23.89 15.64 -12.46
C ASP A 105 -22.86 14.88 -13.31
N TRP A 106 -23.21 14.66 -14.57
CA TRP A 106 -22.25 14.20 -15.59
C TRP A 106 -21.50 15.39 -16.18
N ILE A 107 -20.17 15.33 -16.16
CA ILE A 107 -19.27 16.33 -16.73
C ILE A 107 -18.62 15.70 -17.95
N SER A 108 -18.80 16.31 -19.13
CA SER A 108 -18.11 15.84 -20.34
C SER A 108 -16.62 16.15 -20.28
N ILE A 109 -15.80 15.38 -21.00
CA ILE A 109 -14.36 15.67 -21.11
C ILE A 109 -14.10 17.05 -21.72
N GLU A 110 -14.94 17.45 -22.68
CA GLU A 110 -14.89 18.79 -23.27
C GLU A 110 -15.17 19.88 -22.23
N GLU A 111 -16.20 19.73 -21.40
CA GLU A 111 -16.54 20.68 -20.34
C GLU A 111 -15.39 20.78 -19.33
N MET A 112 -14.86 19.64 -18.88
CA MET A 112 -13.72 19.57 -17.96
C MET A 112 -12.51 20.31 -18.52
N ARG A 113 -12.16 20.05 -19.78
CA ARG A 113 -11.05 20.72 -20.48
C ARG A 113 -11.28 22.23 -20.57
N GLN A 114 -12.48 22.67 -20.98
CA GLN A 114 -12.79 24.09 -21.11
C GLN A 114 -12.70 24.81 -19.76
N TRP A 115 -13.19 24.18 -18.69
CA TRP A 115 -13.07 24.71 -17.34
C TRP A 115 -11.62 24.85 -16.90
N ILE A 116 -10.81 23.79 -17.07
CA ILE A 116 -9.37 23.79 -16.74
C ILE A 116 -8.63 24.92 -17.48
N ARG A 117 -8.91 25.08 -18.78
CA ARG A 117 -8.32 26.13 -19.61
C ARG A 117 -8.76 27.52 -19.17
N SER A 118 -10.01 27.69 -18.76
CA SER A 118 -10.51 28.96 -18.23
C SER A 118 -9.77 29.35 -16.94
N GLU A 119 -9.56 28.39 -16.04
CA GLU A 119 -8.82 28.60 -14.80
C GLU A 119 -7.36 28.98 -15.04
N LEU A 120 -6.67 28.25 -15.92
CA LEU A 120 -5.30 28.55 -16.35
C LEU A 120 -5.13 29.92 -16.99
N PHE A 121 -6.14 30.36 -17.74
CA PHE A 121 -6.14 31.67 -18.37
C PHE A 121 -6.23 32.78 -17.31
N ILE A 122 -7.13 32.64 -16.34
CA ILE A 122 -7.28 33.61 -15.24
C ILE A 122 -5.99 33.70 -14.42
N GLU A 123 -5.33 32.58 -14.17
CA GLU A 123 -4.04 32.53 -13.44
C GLU A 123 -2.83 33.00 -14.27
N LYS A 124 -3.04 33.39 -15.53
CA LYS A 124 -1.98 33.82 -16.47
C LYS A 124 -0.88 32.75 -16.64
N GLN A 125 -1.29 31.50 -16.85
CA GLN A 125 -0.41 30.34 -17.06
C GLN A 125 -0.45 29.84 -18.51
N PRO A 126 0.04 30.62 -19.51
CA PRO A 126 -0.15 30.31 -20.93
C PRO A 126 0.56 29.02 -21.38
N LEU A 127 1.72 28.69 -20.82
CA LEU A 127 2.46 27.48 -21.17
C LEU A 127 1.69 26.21 -20.76
N LYS A 128 1.12 26.20 -19.54
CA LYS A 128 0.29 25.12 -19.05
C LYS A 128 -1.03 25.04 -19.83
N TRP A 129 -1.63 26.19 -20.16
CA TRP A 129 -2.86 26.26 -20.93
C TRP A 129 -2.79 25.57 -22.29
N ILE A 130 -1.67 25.74 -23.00
CA ILE A 130 -1.42 25.10 -24.30
C ILE A 130 -1.33 23.58 -24.17
N GLN A 131 -0.82 23.10 -23.03
CA GLN A 131 -0.68 21.68 -22.76
C GLN A 131 -1.99 20.99 -22.39
N VAL A 132 -3.12 21.68 -22.21
CA VAL A 132 -4.39 21.01 -21.85
C VAL A 132 -5.22 20.72 -23.10
N ASP A 133 -5.23 19.44 -23.48
CA ASP A 133 -6.09 18.81 -24.49
C ASP A 133 -6.93 17.69 -23.87
N GLU A 134 -7.78 17.04 -24.67
CA GLU A 134 -8.71 16.00 -24.20
C GLU A 134 -7.96 14.74 -23.76
N GLU A 135 -6.97 14.30 -24.55
CA GLU A 135 -6.11 13.16 -24.25
C GLU A 135 -5.44 13.28 -22.88
N ARG A 136 -4.90 14.46 -22.54
CA ARG A 136 -4.30 14.69 -21.22
C ARG A 136 -5.30 14.79 -20.08
N VAL A 137 -6.53 15.21 -20.35
CA VAL A 137 -7.60 15.16 -19.34
C VAL A 137 -7.99 13.72 -19.09
N GLU A 138 -8.13 12.90 -20.13
CA GLU A 138 -8.42 11.47 -20.02
C GLU A 138 -7.31 10.73 -19.26
N LEU A 139 -6.05 10.97 -19.61
CA LEU A 139 -4.89 10.40 -18.91
C LEU A 139 -4.85 10.80 -17.43
N ALA A 140 -5.24 12.03 -17.10
CA ALA A 140 -5.35 12.48 -15.71
C ALA A 140 -6.49 11.78 -14.95
N LEU A 141 -7.54 11.34 -15.65
CA LEU A 141 -8.70 10.66 -15.07
C LEU A 141 -8.48 9.16 -14.82
N GLU A 142 -7.44 8.55 -15.40
CA GLU A 142 -7.12 7.14 -15.19
C GLU A 142 -7.01 6.76 -13.71
N THR A 143 -6.30 7.58 -12.91
CA THR A 143 -6.14 7.31 -11.47
C THR A 143 -7.46 7.47 -10.70
N PRO A 144 -8.21 8.59 -10.83
CA PRO A 144 -9.54 8.71 -10.24
C PRO A 144 -10.52 7.58 -10.64
N ILE A 145 -10.50 7.15 -11.90
CA ILE A 145 -11.35 6.04 -12.39
C ILE A 145 -10.92 4.73 -11.74
N LEU A 146 -9.61 4.43 -11.73
CA LEU A 146 -9.08 3.19 -11.15
C LEU A 146 -9.38 3.09 -9.65
N LEU A 147 -9.34 4.22 -8.93
CA LEU A 147 -9.68 4.31 -7.50
C LEU A 147 -11.19 4.33 -7.23
N GLY A 148 -12.03 4.31 -8.26
CA GLY A 148 -13.49 4.37 -8.14
C GLY A 148 -14.01 5.70 -7.60
N LEU A 149 -13.23 6.78 -7.69
CA LEU A 149 -13.63 8.13 -7.26
C LEU A 149 -14.62 8.75 -8.25
N VAL A 150 -14.52 8.36 -9.52
CA VAL A 150 -15.43 8.76 -10.58
C VAL A 150 -15.84 7.54 -11.38
N GLU A 151 -17.07 7.56 -11.87
CA GLU A 151 -17.54 6.65 -12.90
C GLU A 151 -17.39 7.33 -14.27
N ALA A 152 -16.99 6.54 -15.27
CA ALA A 152 -16.77 7.03 -16.63
C ALA A 152 -17.81 6.42 -17.59
N ALA A 153 -18.47 7.28 -18.35
CA ALA A 153 -19.26 6.90 -19.51
C ALA A 153 -18.31 6.84 -20.73
N HIS A 154 -18.21 5.65 -21.33
CA HIS A 154 -17.30 5.42 -22.45
C HIS A 154 -18.03 5.62 -23.78
N GLY A 155 -17.38 6.32 -24.71
CA GLY A 155 -17.74 6.36 -26.12
C GLY A 155 -17.23 5.13 -26.87
N LYS A 156 -17.03 5.25 -28.18
CA LYS A 156 -16.50 4.14 -28.99
C LYS A 156 -15.03 3.80 -28.69
N LYS A 157 -14.25 4.77 -28.22
CA LYS A 157 -12.81 4.63 -27.93
C LYS A 157 -12.34 5.50 -26.76
N ASP A 158 -13.03 6.62 -26.52
CA ASP A 158 -12.59 7.64 -25.57
C ASP A 158 -13.59 7.79 -24.43
N ILE A 159 -13.17 8.43 -23.33
CA ILE A 159 -14.08 8.76 -22.22
C ILE A 159 -14.98 9.91 -22.67
N ALA A 160 -16.30 9.72 -22.64
CA ALA A 160 -17.24 10.77 -23.06
C ALA A 160 -17.56 11.74 -21.92
N ALA A 161 -17.82 11.18 -20.74
CA ALA A 161 -18.17 11.95 -19.54
C ALA A 161 -17.80 11.19 -18.27
N ILE A 162 -17.68 11.92 -17.18
CA ILE A 162 -17.44 11.38 -15.84
C ILE A 162 -18.47 11.90 -14.85
N ARG A 163 -18.66 11.16 -13.76
CA ARG A 163 -19.52 11.54 -12.65
C ARG A 163 -18.87 11.15 -11.33
N LEU A 164 -19.03 11.99 -10.31
CA LEU A 164 -18.48 11.74 -8.98
C LEU A 164 -19.24 10.58 -8.30
N THR A 165 -18.52 9.61 -7.72
CA THR A 165 -19.12 8.54 -6.92
C THR A 165 -19.25 8.94 -5.45
N GLU A 166 -19.95 8.14 -4.64
CA GLU A 166 -20.02 8.38 -3.19
C GLU A 166 -18.65 8.21 -2.51
N VAL A 167 -17.84 7.26 -2.99
CA VAL A 167 -16.44 7.10 -2.57
C VAL A 167 -15.63 8.35 -2.95
N GLY A 168 -15.81 8.86 -4.17
CA GLY A 168 -15.17 10.09 -4.64
C GLY A 168 -15.56 11.30 -3.80
N ARG A 169 -16.84 11.44 -3.46
CA ARG A 169 -17.33 12.50 -2.57
C ARG A 169 -16.66 12.41 -1.21
N SER A 170 -16.62 11.23 -0.60
CA SER A 170 -15.95 11.02 0.69
C SER A 170 -14.47 11.38 0.64
N VAL A 171 -13.74 10.87 -0.37
CA VAL A 171 -12.29 11.08 -0.52
C VAL A 171 -11.93 12.52 -0.86
N LEU A 172 -12.67 13.17 -1.76
CA LEU A 172 -12.34 14.51 -2.27
C LEU A 172 -12.91 15.63 -1.39
N LYS A 173 -14.07 15.43 -0.75
CA LYS A 173 -14.71 16.44 0.10
C LYS A 173 -14.47 16.22 1.59
N GLY A 174 -13.95 15.04 1.99
CA GLY A 174 -13.76 14.69 3.40
C GLY A 174 -15.07 14.36 4.11
N GLU A 175 -16.13 14.07 3.35
CA GLU A 175 -17.43 13.71 3.89
C GLU A 175 -17.41 12.24 4.34
N PRO A 176 -18.08 11.88 5.45
CA PRO A 176 -18.07 10.50 5.92
C PRO A 176 -18.80 9.61 4.91
N LEU A 177 -18.15 8.53 4.47
CA LEU A 177 -18.81 7.48 3.72
C LEU A 177 -19.72 6.69 4.67
N GLU A 178 -21.04 6.84 4.52
CA GLU A 178 -22.02 6.02 5.21
C GLU A 178 -22.11 4.65 4.53
N LEU A 179 -21.24 3.73 4.94
CA LEU A 179 -21.39 2.32 4.57
C LEU A 179 -22.55 1.73 5.38
N GLU A 180 -23.56 1.19 4.69
CA GLU A 180 -24.64 0.47 5.35
C GLU A 180 -24.07 -0.73 6.11
N GLN A 181 -24.48 -0.90 7.37
CA GLN A 181 -24.02 -2.03 8.17
C GLN A 181 -24.70 -3.33 7.70
N GLY A 182 -23.94 -4.44 7.67
CA GLY A 182 -24.48 -5.78 7.40
C GLY A 182 -24.42 -6.23 5.94
N ARG A 183 -23.52 -5.66 5.12
CA ARG A 183 -23.33 -6.10 3.74
C ARG A 183 -22.64 -7.45 3.67
N GLU A 184 -23.05 -8.27 2.71
CA GLU A 184 -22.39 -9.54 2.42
C GLU A 184 -20.99 -9.25 1.86
N THR A 185 -19.94 -9.82 2.45
CA THR A 185 -18.55 -9.64 2.03
C THR A 185 -18.14 -10.75 1.07
N PHE A 186 -18.16 -11.99 1.54
CA PHE A 186 -17.95 -13.18 0.74
C PHE A 186 -18.60 -14.41 1.36
N ILE A 187 -18.80 -15.42 0.52
CA ILE A 187 -19.32 -16.74 0.90
C ILE A 187 -18.34 -17.80 0.45
N VAL A 188 -17.87 -18.62 1.39
CA VAL A 188 -17.01 -19.77 1.11
C VAL A 188 -17.86 -21.00 0.78
N GLN A 189 -17.59 -21.62 -0.37
CA GLN A 189 -18.27 -22.82 -0.83
C GLN A 189 -17.45 -24.09 -0.51
N PRO A 190 -18.09 -25.25 -0.33
CA PRO A 190 -17.38 -26.51 -0.04
C PRO A 190 -16.42 -26.97 -1.15
N ASN A 191 -16.51 -26.41 -2.36
CA ASN A 191 -15.63 -26.70 -3.49
C ASN A 191 -14.37 -25.80 -3.53
N PHE A 192 -14.09 -25.08 -2.43
CA PHE A 192 -12.98 -24.12 -2.28
C PHE A 192 -13.12 -22.83 -3.07
N GLU A 193 -14.26 -22.59 -3.71
CA GLU A 193 -14.55 -21.30 -4.33
C GLU A 193 -15.16 -20.32 -3.34
N LEU A 194 -14.88 -19.03 -3.54
CA LEU A 194 -15.39 -17.93 -2.77
C LEU A 194 -16.14 -17.00 -3.71
N THR A 195 -17.39 -16.72 -3.39
CA THR A 195 -18.17 -15.67 -4.03
C THR A 195 -17.94 -14.39 -3.24
N VAL A 196 -17.24 -13.41 -3.84
CA VAL A 196 -16.80 -12.18 -3.18
C VAL A 196 -17.55 -10.98 -3.77
N PHE A 197 -18.21 -10.21 -2.91
CA PHE A 197 -18.90 -8.98 -3.27
C PHE A 197 -17.92 -7.80 -3.21
N THR A 198 -17.13 -7.64 -4.27
CA THR A 198 -15.99 -6.71 -4.29
C THR A 198 -16.41 -5.25 -4.17
N SER A 199 -17.63 -4.89 -4.60
CA SER A 199 -18.18 -3.54 -4.41
C SER A 199 -18.48 -3.20 -2.95
N GLU A 200 -18.77 -4.22 -2.13
CA GLU A 200 -19.22 -4.04 -0.74
C GLU A 200 -18.12 -4.24 0.29
N MET A 201 -16.99 -4.79 -0.14
CA MET A 201 -15.91 -5.20 0.75
C MET A 201 -14.84 -4.11 0.84
N ASP A 202 -14.46 -3.76 2.08
CA ASP A 202 -13.35 -2.83 2.32
C ASP A 202 -12.06 -3.30 1.61
N TYR A 203 -11.34 -2.39 0.95
CA TYR A 203 -10.10 -2.72 0.23
C TYR A 203 -9.05 -3.41 1.10
N ALA A 204 -8.95 -3.05 2.39
CA ALA A 204 -8.05 -3.69 3.33
C ALA A 204 -8.36 -5.19 3.51
N ARG A 205 -9.65 -5.51 3.59
CA ARG A 205 -10.14 -6.88 3.76
C ARG A 205 -9.98 -7.64 2.44
N LEU A 206 -10.34 -7.02 1.32
CA LEU A 206 -10.18 -7.63 0.00
C LEU A 206 -8.70 -7.95 -0.27
N TYR A 207 -7.80 -7.02 0.01
CA TYR A 207 -6.36 -7.24 -0.09
C TYR A 207 -5.91 -8.44 0.77
N ARG A 208 -6.36 -8.49 2.04
CA ARG A 208 -6.03 -9.61 2.93
C ARG A 208 -6.55 -10.95 2.42
N LEU A 209 -7.75 -10.96 1.82
CA LEU A 209 -8.31 -12.15 1.17
C LEU A 209 -7.42 -12.59 0.00
N MET A 210 -6.97 -11.66 -0.85
CA MET A 210 -6.13 -11.93 -2.02
C MET A 210 -4.78 -12.56 -1.70
N LEU A 211 -4.20 -12.29 -0.51
CA LEU A 211 -2.95 -12.97 -0.06
C LEU A 211 -3.10 -14.49 0.05
N PHE A 212 -4.34 -14.89 0.28
CA PHE A 212 -4.88 -16.20 0.55
C PHE A 212 -5.33 -17.14 -0.55
N THR A 213 -5.61 -16.54 -1.70
CA THR A 213 -6.58 -17.05 -2.67
C THR A 213 -6.17 -16.69 -4.08
N GLU A 214 -6.49 -17.57 -5.02
CA GLU A 214 -6.35 -17.32 -6.45
C GLU A 214 -7.60 -16.62 -6.99
N GLN A 215 -7.41 -15.63 -7.85
CA GLN A 215 -8.50 -14.93 -8.53
C GLN A 215 -8.92 -15.73 -9.77
N VAL A 216 -10.19 -16.12 -9.84
CA VAL A 216 -10.74 -16.91 -10.96
C VAL A 216 -11.51 -16.02 -11.93
N LYS A 217 -12.31 -15.11 -11.40
CA LYS A 217 -13.07 -14.14 -12.20
C LYS A 217 -13.25 -12.84 -11.43
N THR A 218 -13.09 -11.72 -12.14
CA THR A 218 -13.26 -10.38 -11.58
C THR A 218 -14.49 -9.71 -12.15
N ASP A 219 -15.39 -9.30 -11.29
CA ASP A 219 -16.59 -8.55 -11.63
C ASP A 219 -17.11 -7.85 -10.34
N VAL A 220 -18.28 -7.21 -10.40
CA VAL A 220 -19.01 -6.72 -9.20
C VAL A 220 -19.19 -7.84 -8.16
N VAL A 221 -19.40 -9.06 -8.63
CA VAL A 221 -19.30 -10.28 -7.84
C VAL A 221 -18.18 -11.13 -8.44
N SER A 222 -17.07 -11.21 -7.71
CA SER A 222 -15.87 -11.91 -8.13
C SER A 222 -15.83 -13.33 -7.58
N THR A 223 -15.15 -14.22 -8.30
CA THR A 223 -14.90 -15.59 -7.86
C THR A 223 -13.42 -15.74 -7.51
N PHE A 224 -13.15 -16.15 -6.29
CA PHE A 224 -11.83 -16.53 -5.82
C PHE A 224 -11.79 -18.00 -5.49
N LYS A 225 -10.59 -18.57 -5.36
CA LYS A 225 -10.39 -19.98 -5.05
C LYS A 225 -9.28 -20.15 -4.03
N ILE A 226 -9.53 -20.97 -3.02
CA ILE A 226 -8.49 -21.45 -2.12
C ILE A 226 -7.87 -22.71 -2.73
N SER A 227 -6.56 -22.70 -2.85
CA SER A 227 -5.74 -23.82 -3.31
C SER A 227 -4.59 -24.07 -2.33
N GLU A 228 -4.01 -25.26 -2.39
CA GLU A 228 -2.79 -25.58 -1.64
C GLU A 228 -1.66 -24.58 -1.95
N SER A 229 -1.46 -24.24 -3.23
CA SER A 229 -0.47 -23.24 -3.67
C SER A 229 -0.69 -21.86 -3.04
N SER A 230 -1.94 -21.37 -3.05
CA SER A 230 -2.26 -20.06 -2.47
C SER A 230 -2.02 -20.01 -0.96
N ILE A 231 -2.30 -21.11 -0.25
CA ILE A 231 -2.05 -21.21 1.20
C ILE A 231 -0.54 -21.25 1.48
N PHE A 232 0.24 -22.00 0.70
CA PHE A 232 1.70 -22.00 0.83
C PHE A 232 2.30 -20.61 0.58
N GLN A 233 1.83 -19.87 -0.42
CA GLN A 233 2.25 -18.48 -0.65
C GLN A 233 1.92 -17.56 0.53
N ALA A 234 0.71 -17.69 1.11
CA ALA A 234 0.32 -16.91 2.28
C ALA A 234 1.22 -17.19 3.50
N ILE A 235 1.61 -18.45 3.67
CA ILE A 235 2.54 -18.94 4.72
C ILE A 235 3.93 -18.33 4.54
N GLU A 236 4.45 -18.27 3.31
CA GLU A 236 5.73 -17.63 2.98
C GLU A 236 5.70 -16.13 3.30
N LEU A 237 4.55 -15.47 3.13
CA LEU A 237 4.31 -14.08 3.54
C LEU A 237 4.15 -13.90 5.06
N GLY A 238 4.25 -14.99 5.83
CA GLY A 238 4.22 -14.97 7.29
C GLY A 238 2.86 -15.21 7.91
N MET A 239 1.80 -15.44 7.13
CA MET A 239 0.48 -15.78 7.67
C MET A 239 0.51 -17.15 8.36
N ARG A 240 -0.27 -17.29 9.44
CA ARG A 240 -0.44 -18.57 10.14
C ARG A 240 -1.87 -19.07 9.97
N GLU A 241 -2.08 -20.35 10.28
CA GLU A 241 -3.40 -21.01 10.27
C GLU A 241 -4.47 -20.15 10.95
N LYS A 242 -4.17 -19.64 12.16
CA LYS A 242 -5.08 -18.80 12.94
C LYS A 242 -5.44 -17.50 12.22
N ASP A 243 -4.53 -16.92 11.45
CA ASP A 243 -4.76 -15.67 10.72
C ASP A 243 -5.67 -15.88 9.51
N ILE A 244 -5.54 -17.03 8.85
CA ILE A 244 -6.32 -17.40 7.66
C ILE A 244 -7.72 -17.85 8.08
N VAL A 245 -7.80 -18.85 8.97
CA VAL A 245 -9.09 -19.40 9.44
C VAL A 245 -9.87 -18.33 10.19
N GLY A 246 -9.21 -17.59 11.10
CA GLY A 246 -9.86 -16.51 11.85
C GLY A 246 -10.39 -15.39 10.96
N PHE A 247 -9.70 -15.09 9.84
CA PHE A 247 -10.22 -14.13 8.86
C PHE A 247 -11.43 -14.70 8.11
N LEU A 248 -11.37 -15.94 7.63
CA LEU A 248 -12.49 -16.58 6.94
C LEU A 248 -13.74 -16.66 7.83
N GLU A 249 -13.60 -17.04 9.09
CA GLU A 249 -14.72 -17.14 10.04
C GLU A 249 -15.25 -15.77 10.48
N GLY A 250 -14.36 -14.78 10.65
CA GLY A 250 -14.75 -13.45 11.11
C GLY A 250 -15.41 -12.60 10.02
N GLU A 251 -15.03 -12.81 8.76
CA GLU A 251 -15.49 -11.98 7.65
C GLU A 251 -16.51 -12.67 6.76
N SER A 252 -16.58 -14.00 6.67
CA SER A 252 -17.54 -14.68 5.78
C SER A 252 -18.99 -14.44 6.22
N THR A 253 -19.86 -14.15 5.27
CA THR A 253 -21.30 -13.97 5.50
C THR A 253 -21.96 -15.24 6.05
N LYS A 254 -21.43 -16.42 5.68
CA LYS A 254 -21.93 -17.73 6.12
C LYS A 254 -20.82 -18.51 6.83
N PRO A 255 -21.18 -19.44 7.74
CA PRO A 255 -20.19 -20.33 8.35
C PRO A 255 -19.35 -21.03 7.28
N VAL A 256 -18.04 -21.02 7.48
CA VAL A 256 -17.08 -21.63 6.56
C VAL A 256 -17.27 -23.16 6.60
N PRO A 257 -17.33 -23.84 5.44
CA PRO A 257 -17.46 -25.29 5.41
C PRO A 257 -16.29 -26.01 6.13
N ASN A 258 -16.61 -26.98 6.99
CA ASN A 258 -15.62 -27.72 7.79
C ASN A 258 -14.54 -28.40 6.95
N ASN A 259 -14.86 -28.84 5.73
CA ASN A 259 -13.88 -29.45 4.83
C ASN A 259 -12.82 -28.44 4.37
N VAL A 260 -13.20 -27.18 4.15
CA VAL A 260 -12.28 -26.11 3.77
C VAL A 260 -11.35 -25.78 4.94
N ILE A 261 -11.89 -25.62 6.15
CA ILE A 261 -11.10 -25.37 7.36
C ILE A 261 -10.06 -26.49 7.55
N ARG A 262 -10.51 -27.75 7.51
CA ARG A 262 -9.62 -28.91 7.69
C ARG A 262 -8.51 -28.95 6.66
N SER A 263 -8.81 -28.69 5.38
CA SER A 263 -7.78 -28.66 4.33
C SER A 263 -6.76 -27.54 4.55
N ILE A 264 -7.17 -26.34 4.99
CA ILE A 264 -6.23 -25.26 5.34
C ILE A 264 -5.33 -25.68 6.50
N GLN A 265 -5.87 -26.36 7.52
CA GLN A 265 -5.09 -26.90 8.64
C GLN A 265 -4.08 -27.96 8.18
N ASP A 266 -4.52 -28.87 7.32
CA ASP A 266 -3.66 -29.93 6.79
C ASP A 266 -2.53 -29.34 5.93
N TRP A 267 -2.81 -28.35 5.05
CA TRP A 267 -1.78 -27.68 4.24
C TRP A 267 -0.81 -26.84 5.09
N THR A 268 -1.32 -26.09 6.06
CA THR A 268 -0.47 -25.31 6.97
C THR A 268 0.42 -26.20 7.85
N SER A 269 -0.05 -27.39 8.24
CA SER A 269 0.74 -28.34 9.04
C SER A 269 1.92 -28.96 8.29
N GLN A 270 1.88 -28.98 6.96
CA GLN A 270 2.97 -29.48 6.11
C GLN A 270 4.13 -28.49 5.98
N SER A 271 3.94 -27.25 6.43
CA SER A 271 4.94 -26.18 6.39
C SER A 271 5.80 -26.18 7.65
N THR A 272 7.13 -26.27 7.48
CA THR A 272 8.06 -26.10 8.61
C THR A 272 8.44 -24.63 8.73
N PHE A 273 7.99 -23.99 9.81
CA PHE A 273 8.40 -22.63 10.13
C PHE A 273 9.74 -22.66 10.89
N ALA A 274 10.80 -22.17 10.26
CA ALA A 274 12.10 -21.96 10.89
C ALA A 274 12.41 -20.46 10.94
N THR A 275 13.03 -20.03 12.04
CA THR A 275 13.55 -18.66 12.20
C THR A 275 15.06 -18.74 12.40
N VAL A 276 15.80 -17.89 11.70
CA VAL A 276 17.25 -17.74 11.87
C VAL A 276 17.48 -16.35 12.42
N ASP A 277 17.87 -16.29 13.68
CA ASP A 277 18.25 -15.05 14.34
C ASP A 277 19.76 -15.00 14.51
N GLU A 278 20.35 -13.83 14.26
CA GLU A 278 21.70 -13.55 14.68
C GLU A 278 21.71 -13.28 16.18
N VAL A 279 22.45 -14.12 16.90
CA VAL A 279 22.54 -14.06 18.36
C VAL A 279 23.99 -14.23 18.79
N TRP A 280 24.33 -13.66 19.93
CA TRP A 280 25.64 -13.85 20.53
C TRP A 280 25.58 -15.05 21.47
N LEU A 281 26.56 -15.93 21.33
CA LEU A 281 26.78 -17.01 22.28
C LEU A 281 27.73 -16.50 23.36
N PHE A 282 27.28 -16.50 24.61
CA PHE A 282 28.08 -16.18 25.78
C PHE A 282 28.48 -17.47 26.48
N GLU A 283 29.78 -17.69 26.64
CA GLU A 283 30.35 -18.86 27.30
C GLU A 283 31.19 -18.41 28.50
N THR A 284 31.04 -19.10 29.63
CA THR A 284 31.89 -18.96 30.81
C THR A 284 32.92 -20.09 30.86
N GLU A 285 33.97 -19.90 31.67
CA GLU A 285 34.98 -20.96 31.85
C GLU A 285 34.42 -22.09 32.73
N ASP A 286 33.59 -21.74 33.72
CA ASP A 286 32.97 -22.68 34.66
C ASP A 286 31.44 -22.52 34.76
N GLU A 287 30.75 -23.60 35.16
CA GLU A 287 29.29 -23.63 35.34
C GLU A 287 28.82 -22.71 36.48
N ASP A 288 29.54 -22.70 37.60
CA ASP A 288 29.22 -21.88 38.77
C ASP A 288 29.26 -20.38 38.45
N GLU A 289 30.14 -19.96 37.53
CA GLU A 289 30.24 -18.58 37.08
C GLU A 289 29.00 -18.15 36.29
N LEU A 290 28.51 -19.01 35.39
CA LEU A 290 27.29 -18.72 34.65
C LEU A 290 26.08 -18.68 35.58
N GLU A 291 26.03 -19.56 36.59
CA GLU A 291 24.94 -19.54 37.57
C GLU A 291 24.93 -18.24 38.38
N HIS A 292 26.10 -17.77 38.84
CA HIS A 292 26.20 -16.49 39.52
C HIS A 292 25.80 -15.31 38.63
N LEU A 293 26.20 -15.32 37.36
CA LEU A 293 25.82 -14.27 36.40
C LEU A 293 24.32 -14.30 36.10
N LEU A 294 23.71 -15.48 36.01
CA LEU A 294 22.26 -15.64 35.84
C LEU A 294 21.44 -15.14 37.04
N LEU A 295 22.05 -14.86 38.18
CA LEU A 295 21.37 -14.23 39.33
C LEU A 295 21.32 -12.71 39.25
N LEU A 296 22.20 -12.08 38.45
CA LEU A 296 22.24 -10.64 38.24
C LEU A 296 21.12 -10.20 37.30
N ASP A 297 20.35 -9.20 37.70
CA ASP A 297 19.20 -8.73 36.90
C ASP A 297 19.67 -7.99 35.64
N GLU A 298 20.84 -7.34 35.72
CA GLU A 298 21.54 -6.69 34.62
C GLU A 298 21.92 -7.69 33.52
N PHE A 299 22.36 -8.89 33.89
CA PHE A 299 22.69 -9.95 32.93
C PHE A 299 21.43 -10.60 32.34
N LYS A 300 20.42 -10.88 33.16
CA LYS A 300 19.13 -11.46 32.70
C LYS A 300 18.45 -10.62 31.63
N LYS A 301 18.60 -9.29 31.68
CA LYS A 301 18.04 -8.35 30.66
C LYS A 301 18.46 -8.73 29.23
N TYR A 302 19.65 -9.30 29.05
CA TYR A 302 20.21 -9.64 27.74
C TYR A 302 20.07 -11.12 27.39
N VAL A 303 19.79 -12.00 28.36
CA VAL A 303 19.70 -13.45 28.15
C VAL A 303 18.36 -13.84 27.52
N VAL A 304 18.41 -14.45 26.34
CA VAL A 304 17.23 -15.02 25.67
C VAL A 304 16.93 -16.42 26.19
N ARG A 305 17.96 -17.28 26.27
CA ARG A 305 17.85 -18.65 26.77
C ARG A 305 19.21 -19.23 27.16
N ARG A 306 19.22 -20.17 28.12
CA ARG A 306 20.39 -21.02 28.42
C ARG A 306 20.45 -22.16 27.39
N VAL A 307 21.64 -22.42 26.83
CA VAL A 307 21.85 -23.48 25.81
C VAL A 307 22.72 -24.63 26.35
N GLY A 308 23.40 -24.41 27.48
CA GLY A 308 24.13 -25.45 28.19
C GLY A 308 24.54 -25.02 29.61
N PRO A 309 25.27 -25.88 30.35
CA PRO A 309 25.71 -25.59 31.70
C PRO A 309 26.63 -24.35 31.78
N MET A 310 27.42 -24.10 30.73
CA MET A 310 28.40 -22.99 30.65
C MET A 310 28.08 -21.99 29.53
N ALA A 311 26.92 -22.11 28.88
CA ALA A 311 26.59 -21.31 27.70
C ALA A 311 25.16 -20.73 27.72
N ALA A 312 25.05 -19.45 27.40
CA ALA A 312 23.79 -18.72 27.26
C ALA A 312 23.75 -17.94 25.94
N VAL A 313 22.55 -17.84 25.35
CA VAL A 313 22.29 -16.99 24.19
C VAL A 313 21.87 -15.61 24.67
N ILE A 314 22.58 -14.59 24.21
CA ILE A 314 22.31 -13.19 24.54
C ILE A 314 21.90 -12.39 23.29
N LYS A 315 21.02 -11.40 23.48
CA LYS A 315 20.53 -10.49 22.43
C LYS A 315 20.53 -9.06 22.97
N GLY A 316 21.02 -8.11 22.17
CA GLY A 316 21.12 -6.70 22.55
C GLY A 316 22.38 -6.03 22.01
N ASN A 317 22.61 -4.77 22.41
CA ASN A 317 23.85 -4.07 22.07
C ASN A 317 25.02 -4.68 22.88
N ILE A 318 26.01 -5.23 22.19
CA ILE A 318 27.15 -5.89 22.82
C ILE A 318 28.02 -4.90 23.61
N GLU A 319 28.07 -3.63 23.21
CA GLU A 319 28.87 -2.61 23.88
C GLU A 319 28.32 -2.33 25.28
N GLU A 320 27.03 -2.02 25.38
CA GLU A 320 26.30 -1.81 26.65
C GLU A 320 26.40 -3.04 27.56
N PHE A 321 26.18 -4.23 27.00
CA PHE A 321 26.34 -5.50 27.73
C PHE A 321 27.74 -5.69 28.32
N THR A 322 28.79 -5.35 27.56
CA THR A 322 30.17 -5.47 28.07
C THR A 322 30.52 -4.41 29.11
N GLU A 323 29.86 -3.25 29.10
CA GLU A 323 30.06 -2.22 30.13
C GLU A 323 29.39 -2.64 31.43
N ASP A 324 28.12 -3.07 31.39
CA ASP A 324 27.38 -3.58 32.55
C ASP A 324 28.13 -4.73 33.23
N LEU A 325 28.67 -5.67 32.44
CA LEU A 325 29.42 -6.80 32.97
C LEU A 325 30.80 -6.44 33.55
N LYS A 326 31.44 -5.36 33.08
CA LYS A 326 32.70 -4.86 33.66
C LYS A 326 32.48 -4.34 35.09
N GLU A 327 31.33 -3.72 35.37
CA GLU A 327 30.99 -3.27 36.73
C GLU A 327 30.93 -4.44 37.72
N HIS A 328 30.56 -5.63 37.22
CA HIS A 328 30.52 -6.89 37.98
C HIS A 328 31.79 -7.74 37.86
N LYS A 329 32.92 -7.17 37.40
CA LYS A 329 34.23 -7.84 37.23
C LYS A 329 34.23 -9.00 36.22
N CYS A 330 33.27 -9.06 35.31
CA CYS A 330 33.26 -10.03 34.23
C CYS A 330 33.95 -9.44 33.00
N HIS A 331 35.03 -10.09 32.55
CA HIS A 331 35.82 -9.65 31.39
C HIS A 331 35.46 -10.44 30.14
N VAL A 332 34.62 -9.86 29.29
CA VAL A 332 34.19 -10.49 28.03
C VAL A 332 35.26 -10.30 26.95
N LYS A 333 35.79 -11.40 26.41
CA LYS A 333 36.63 -11.37 25.20
C LYS A 333 35.75 -11.53 23.96
N GLN A 334 35.77 -10.53 23.08
CA GLN A 334 35.06 -10.61 21.80
C GLN A 334 35.91 -11.40 20.79
N ALA A 335 35.31 -12.39 20.12
CA ALA A 335 35.91 -12.98 18.93
C ALA A 335 35.84 -11.96 17.78
N GLU A 336 36.95 -11.77 17.05
CA GLU A 336 37.06 -10.77 15.98
C GLU A 336 35.91 -10.86 14.97
N LYS A 337 35.15 -9.76 14.81
CA LYS A 337 34.13 -9.62 13.76
C LYS A 337 34.80 -9.64 12.39
N LYS A 338 34.35 -10.54 11.50
CA LYS A 338 34.48 -10.30 10.04
C LYS A 338 33.59 -9.11 9.65
N PRO A 339 33.96 -8.28 8.67
CA PRO A 339 33.24 -7.05 8.37
C PRO A 339 31.83 -7.37 7.86
N GLU A 340 30.82 -6.84 8.54
CA GLU A 340 29.43 -6.81 8.07
C GLU A 340 29.29 -5.70 7.02
N GLU A 341 28.82 -6.07 5.83
CA GLU A 341 28.39 -5.12 4.81
C GLU A 341 27.18 -4.34 5.33
N SER A 342 27.30 -3.01 5.27
CA SER A 342 26.28 -2.06 5.70
C SER A 342 24.98 -2.26 4.94
N LYS A 343 23.94 -2.73 5.63
CA LYS A 343 22.55 -2.57 5.19
C LYS A 343 22.14 -1.11 5.32
N GLN A 344 22.57 -0.27 4.38
CA GLN A 344 21.95 1.02 4.16
C GLN A 344 20.62 0.76 3.43
N GLY A 345 19.51 0.93 4.15
CA GLY A 345 18.19 1.00 3.53
C GLY A 345 18.13 2.20 2.57
N PRO A 346 17.33 2.12 1.50
CA PRO A 346 17.32 3.15 0.46
C PRO A 346 16.90 4.52 1.03
N PRO A 347 17.62 5.62 0.70
CA PRO A 347 17.38 6.95 1.27
C PRO A 347 16.05 7.60 0.86
N GLU A 348 15.37 7.07 -0.15
CA GLU A 348 14.20 7.72 -0.75
C GLU A 348 12.87 7.42 -0.05
N ALA A 349 12.81 6.35 0.77
CA ALA A 349 11.60 6.01 1.51
C ALA A 349 11.36 6.94 2.72
N GLY A 350 12.42 7.45 3.36
CA GLY A 350 12.31 8.23 4.60
C GLY A 350 11.65 9.61 4.43
N LEU A 351 11.90 10.29 3.31
CA LEU A 351 11.30 11.60 3.04
C LEU A 351 9.82 11.48 2.63
N ALA A 352 9.48 10.42 1.88
CA ALA A 352 8.11 10.10 1.52
C ALA A 352 7.27 9.75 2.75
N GLU A 353 7.87 9.00 3.69
CA GLU A 353 7.23 8.60 4.94
C GLU A 353 6.97 9.79 5.89
N GLN A 354 7.90 10.75 5.97
CA GLN A 354 7.72 11.96 6.79
C GLN A 354 6.62 12.87 6.24
N ILE A 355 6.49 13.07 4.93
CA ILE A 355 5.44 13.94 4.38
C ILE A 355 4.06 13.26 4.41
N LEU A 356 4.00 11.93 4.20
CA LEU A 356 2.78 11.12 4.37
C LEU A 356 2.25 11.12 5.81
N LEU A 357 3.14 11.17 6.81
CA LEU A 357 2.78 11.16 8.23
C LEU A 357 2.54 12.56 8.81
N TYR A 358 3.28 13.57 8.36
CA TYR A 358 3.30 14.90 9.01
C TYR A 358 2.66 16.02 8.19
N GLY A 359 2.49 15.88 6.87
CA GLY A 359 2.05 16.98 6.00
C GLY A 359 3.01 18.19 6.05
N GLU A 360 2.93 19.09 5.08
CA GLU A 360 3.39 20.46 5.33
C GLU A 360 2.20 21.20 5.94
N GLU A 361 2.35 21.75 7.15
CA GLU A 361 1.36 22.66 7.72
C GLU A 361 1.33 23.95 6.89
N ILE A 362 0.29 24.11 6.07
CA ILE A 362 0.05 25.32 5.31
C ILE A 362 -0.81 26.24 6.18
N GLU A 363 -0.29 27.41 6.52
CA GLU A 363 -1.07 28.47 7.19
C GLU A 363 -2.08 29.10 6.20
N ASP A 364 -3.28 29.43 6.68
CA ASP A 364 -4.40 30.03 5.93
C ASP A 364 -5.01 29.17 4.79
N VAL A 365 -5.53 27.99 5.13
CA VAL A 365 -6.35 27.15 4.22
C VAL A 365 -7.85 27.51 4.40
N PRO A 366 -8.60 27.81 3.32
CA PRO A 366 -10.06 27.99 3.42
C PRO A 366 -10.75 26.76 4.01
N LYS A 367 -11.79 26.94 4.84
CA LYS A 367 -12.52 25.82 5.49
C LYS A 367 -13.02 24.76 4.50
N GLU A 368 -13.46 25.18 3.33
CA GLU A 368 -13.90 24.32 2.22
C GLU A 368 -12.77 23.48 1.63
N CYS A 369 -11.53 23.68 2.04
CA CYS A 369 -10.31 23.05 1.50
C CYS A 369 -9.47 22.36 2.57
N GLU A 370 -9.91 22.36 3.84
CA GLU A 370 -9.31 21.54 4.88
C GLU A 370 -9.33 20.06 4.46
N GLY A 371 -8.18 19.38 4.52
CA GLY A 371 -8.05 17.98 4.12
C GLY A 371 -7.97 17.71 2.62
N CYS A 372 -7.93 18.72 1.74
CA CYS A 372 -7.82 18.53 0.29
C CYS A 372 -6.45 17.92 -0.11
N PRO A 373 -6.41 16.87 -0.95
CA PRO A 373 -5.15 16.25 -1.35
C PRO A 373 -4.33 17.10 -2.37
N ALA A 374 -4.95 18.12 -2.97
CA ALA A 374 -4.36 18.97 -4.02
C ALA A 374 -3.85 20.34 -3.53
N LEU A 375 -3.69 20.51 -2.21
CA LEU A 375 -3.49 21.83 -1.55
C LEU A 375 -2.30 22.64 -2.10
N ASN A 376 -1.18 22.00 -2.44
CA ASN A 376 0.04 22.70 -2.85
C ASN A 376 -0.04 23.36 -4.24
N SER A 377 -0.91 22.88 -5.12
CA SER A 377 -0.96 23.29 -6.53
C SER A 377 -2.22 24.08 -6.91
N CYS A 378 -3.30 23.97 -6.11
CA CYS A 378 -4.56 24.69 -6.33
C CYS A 378 -4.78 25.89 -5.41
N ASN A 379 -3.81 26.21 -4.53
CA ASN A 379 -3.94 27.25 -3.51
C ASN A 379 -4.41 28.61 -4.09
N ARG A 380 -4.00 28.96 -5.31
CA ARG A 380 -4.41 30.22 -5.97
C ARG A 380 -5.85 30.22 -6.46
N VAL A 381 -6.30 29.22 -7.22
CA VAL A 381 -7.72 29.04 -7.60
C VAL A 381 -8.62 28.99 -6.37
N ILE A 382 -8.20 28.22 -5.36
CA ILE A 382 -8.93 28.03 -4.11
C ILE A 382 -9.07 29.33 -3.32
N ARG A 383 -7.98 30.08 -3.10
CA ARG A 383 -8.01 31.39 -2.43
C ARG A 383 -8.93 32.37 -3.17
N ARG A 384 -8.81 32.45 -4.50
CA ARG A 384 -9.63 33.33 -5.33
C ARG A 384 -11.12 33.04 -5.19
N LYS A 385 -11.52 31.76 -5.15
CA LYS A 385 -12.94 31.37 -4.98
C LYS A 385 -13.44 31.57 -3.54
N ALA A 386 -12.61 31.29 -2.54
CA ALA A 386 -12.95 31.52 -1.14
C ALA A 386 -13.12 33.03 -0.81
N GLU A 387 -12.40 33.91 -1.52
CA GLU A 387 -12.59 35.36 -1.45
C GLU A 387 -13.90 35.79 -2.12
N ALA A 388 -14.26 35.20 -3.26
CA ALA A 388 -15.51 35.48 -3.98
C ALA A 388 -16.78 35.02 -3.25
N HIS A 389 -16.70 34.01 -2.38
CA HIS A 389 -17.83 33.55 -1.54
C HIS A 389 -18.02 34.36 -0.24
N LYS A 390 -17.07 35.26 0.08
CA LYS A 390 -17.15 36.15 1.25
C LYS A 390 -17.75 37.53 0.93
N GLU A 391 -17.85 37.88 -0.35
CA GLU A 391 -18.60 39.03 -0.87
C GLU A 391 -20.05 38.64 -1.14
#